data_AF-A0A5E5QLA1-F1
#
_entry.id   AF-A0A5E5QLA1-F1
#
_cell.length_a   1.000
_cell.length_b   1.000
_cell.length_c   1.000
_cell.angle_alpha   90.00
_cell.angle_beta   90.00
_cell.angle_gamma   90.00
#
_symmetry.space_group_name_H-M   'P 1'
#
loop_
_entity.id
_entity.type
_entity.pdbx_description
1 polymer ?
#
loop_
_entity_poly.entity_id
_entity_poly.type
_entity_poly.pdbx_seq_one_letter_code
_entity_poly.pdbx_strand_id
1 'polypeptide(L)'
;MQQIKFIPLEKLKLDNENPRLPSSFNNKSENDIIEWMLEDESIIELMLAIGQHDFFVGEALLVVKNGDNFTVVRGNRRLTSLKLLSNPSLATIRVNKVKQVLEETTKRPKSIPCIVFDSKEQIMQYLGYRHVTGIKSWSVASKAKYLYSLLPTLESEGIKSQSIELAKKIGSRSDYVKKLLVGYKAYEIIKDNNFYKIPQLNETTFHFNYITASLQHSNIREFIGIDEISNIDDLENLGIDEKQLSVLIDWFFRKNDQNRSRVLGNNNNLTKLNNILSNPEITEKFKNSLSLEESDDLINISENSFTQGLRKSLSELKKVREYSYKLKNGYSDDNIETLEEIVALCREIKISIDSKQDGWKL
;
A
#
# COMPACT_ATOMS: atom_id res chain seq x y z
N MET A 1 6.55 23.76 -29.91
CA MET A 1 5.41 23.00 -29.33
C MET A 1 4.66 22.36 -30.48
N GLN A 2 4.52 21.03 -30.51
CA GLN A 2 3.62 20.41 -31.48
C GLN A 2 2.18 20.72 -31.10
N GLN A 3 1.37 21.18 -32.06
CA GLN A 3 -0.03 21.54 -31.82
C GLN A 3 -0.93 20.29 -31.86
N ILE A 4 -1.95 20.27 -31.00
CA ILE A 4 -2.99 19.25 -31.03
C ILE A 4 -3.87 19.48 -32.27
N LYS A 5 -4.06 18.43 -33.06
CA LYS A 5 -4.97 18.38 -34.21
C LYS A 5 -6.09 17.40 -33.92
N PHE A 6 -7.32 17.79 -34.22
CA PHE A 6 -8.48 16.91 -34.11
C PHE A 6 -8.64 16.12 -35.41
N ILE A 7 -8.46 14.81 -35.34
CA ILE A 7 -8.46 13.91 -36.50
C ILE A 7 -9.71 13.01 -36.43
N PRO A 8 -10.46 12.84 -37.54
CA PRO A 8 -11.59 11.92 -37.57
C PRO A 8 -11.19 10.48 -37.23
N LEU A 9 -11.98 9.80 -36.39
CA LEU A 9 -11.71 8.45 -35.88
C LEU A 9 -11.47 7.44 -37.00
N GLU A 10 -12.19 7.56 -38.12
CA GLU A 10 -12.07 6.67 -39.28
C GLU A 10 -10.70 6.73 -39.97
N LYS A 11 -9.98 7.87 -39.84
CA LYS A 11 -8.63 8.07 -40.39
C LYS A 11 -7.54 7.51 -39.48
N LEU A 12 -7.87 7.11 -38.26
CA LEU A 12 -6.93 6.56 -37.29
C LEU A 12 -6.83 5.05 -37.40
N LYS A 13 -5.61 4.53 -37.54
CA LYS A 13 -5.30 3.11 -37.65
C LYS A 13 -4.42 2.65 -36.49
N LEU A 14 -4.68 1.44 -35.99
CA LEU A 14 -3.83 0.79 -35.00
C LEU A 14 -2.43 0.51 -35.58
N ASP A 15 -1.41 0.62 -34.74
CA ASP A 15 -0.04 0.25 -35.08
C ASP A 15 0.13 -1.27 -34.90
N ASN A 16 0.15 -2.02 -36.00
CA ASN A 16 0.34 -3.48 -36.00
C ASN A 16 1.79 -3.91 -35.68
N GLU A 17 2.71 -2.95 -35.61
CA GLU A 17 4.09 -3.13 -35.14
C GLU A 17 4.29 -2.50 -33.76
N ASN A 18 3.24 -2.44 -32.93
CA ASN A 18 3.38 -1.93 -31.57
C ASN A 18 4.24 -2.90 -30.75
N PRO A 19 5.31 -2.44 -30.07
CA PRO A 19 6.19 -3.33 -29.30
C PRO A 19 5.50 -4.00 -28.10
N ARG A 20 4.27 -3.61 -27.74
CA ARG A 20 3.45 -4.30 -26.73
C ARG A 20 2.67 -5.50 -27.28
N LEU A 21 2.55 -5.62 -28.60
CA LEU A 21 1.92 -6.78 -29.23
C LEU A 21 2.93 -7.93 -29.33
N PRO A 22 2.48 -9.19 -29.24
CA PRO A 22 3.35 -10.33 -29.54
C PRO A 22 3.86 -10.23 -30.98
N SER A 23 5.10 -10.65 -31.24
CA SER A 23 5.70 -10.57 -32.59
C SER A 23 4.91 -11.30 -33.67
N SER A 24 4.06 -12.27 -33.30
CA SER A 24 3.13 -12.97 -34.19
C SER A 24 1.99 -12.11 -34.73
N PHE A 25 1.81 -10.89 -34.20
CA PHE A 25 0.80 -9.91 -34.65
C PHE A 25 1.31 -8.97 -35.74
N ASN A 26 2.60 -9.05 -36.09
CA ASN A 26 3.11 -8.34 -37.26
C ASN A 26 2.31 -8.77 -38.50
N ASN A 27 1.76 -7.79 -39.24
CA ASN A 27 0.89 -7.98 -40.41
C ASN A 27 -0.49 -8.60 -40.14
N LYS A 28 -0.94 -8.69 -38.88
CA LYS A 28 -2.34 -9.03 -38.58
C LYS A 28 -3.29 -7.89 -38.92
N SER A 29 -4.57 -8.25 -39.10
CA SER A 29 -5.61 -7.27 -39.38
C SER A 29 -5.91 -6.42 -38.16
N GLU A 30 -6.51 -5.24 -38.37
CA GLU A 30 -6.92 -4.36 -37.26
C GLU A 30 -7.93 -5.07 -36.33
N ASN A 31 -8.77 -5.95 -36.86
CA ASN A 31 -9.73 -6.73 -36.09
C ASN A 31 -9.05 -7.74 -35.16
N ASP A 32 -8.02 -8.44 -35.64
CA ASP A 32 -7.24 -9.39 -34.81
C ASP A 32 -6.60 -8.66 -33.61
N ILE A 33 -6.10 -7.44 -33.84
CA ILE A 33 -5.49 -6.61 -32.80
C ILE A 33 -6.55 -6.15 -31.78
N ILE A 34 -7.74 -5.74 -32.25
CA ILE A 34 -8.85 -5.34 -31.38
C ILE A 34 -9.28 -6.51 -30.50
N GLU A 35 -9.47 -7.69 -31.08
CA GLU A 35 -9.83 -8.91 -30.35
C GLU A 35 -8.79 -9.25 -29.28
N TRP A 36 -7.51 -9.27 -29.64
CA TRP A 36 -6.42 -9.52 -28.69
C TRP A 36 -6.40 -8.48 -27.55
N MET A 37 -6.54 -7.18 -27.87
CA MET A 37 -6.57 -6.15 -26.83
C MET A 37 -7.77 -6.29 -25.90
N LEU A 38 -8.90 -6.78 -26.41
CA LEU A 38 -10.13 -6.94 -25.64
C LEU A 38 -10.03 -8.05 -24.57
N GLU A 39 -9.01 -8.91 -24.61
CA GLU A 39 -8.66 -9.83 -23.52
C GLU A 39 -8.24 -9.09 -22.23
N ASP A 40 -7.71 -7.87 -22.35
CA ASP A 40 -7.37 -7.00 -21.22
C ASP A 40 -8.62 -6.24 -20.74
N GLU A 41 -9.05 -6.46 -19.49
CA GLU A 41 -10.26 -5.83 -18.92
C GLU A 41 -10.18 -4.31 -18.90
N SER A 42 -8.97 -3.75 -18.89
CA SER A 42 -8.75 -2.32 -18.91
C SER A 42 -9.17 -1.63 -20.22
N ILE A 43 -9.50 -2.37 -21.29
CA ILE A 43 -10.17 -1.81 -22.48
C ILE A 43 -11.62 -1.43 -22.16
N ILE A 44 -12.33 -2.27 -21.41
CA ILE A 44 -13.72 -2.03 -21.00
C ILE A 44 -13.79 -0.82 -20.06
N GLU A 45 -12.84 -0.71 -19.13
CA GLU A 45 -12.72 0.46 -18.24
C GLU A 45 -12.51 1.76 -19.02
N LEU A 46 -11.62 1.75 -20.04
CA LEU A 46 -11.41 2.90 -20.91
C LEU A 46 -12.64 3.23 -21.76
N MET A 47 -13.40 2.23 -22.21
CA MET A 47 -14.66 2.47 -22.90
C MET A 47 -15.68 3.14 -21.98
N LEU A 48 -15.81 2.70 -20.73
CA LEU A 48 -16.68 3.34 -19.73
C LEU A 48 -16.27 4.79 -19.51
N ALA A 49 -14.98 5.05 -19.24
CA ALA A 49 -14.48 6.39 -18.98
C ALA A 49 -14.72 7.36 -20.16
N ILE A 50 -14.35 6.95 -21.39
CA ILE A 50 -14.55 7.76 -22.60
C ILE A 50 -16.04 7.92 -22.90
N GLY A 51 -16.84 6.87 -22.74
CA GLY A 51 -18.28 6.88 -22.96
C GLY A 51 -19.02 7.79 -21.97
N GLN A 52 -18.53 7.95 -20.74
CA GLN A 52 -19.15 8.81 -19.73
C GLN A 52 -18.70 10.27 -19.88
N HIS A 53 -17.41 10.50 -20.12
CA HIS A 53 -16.79 11.82 -19.97
C HIS A 53 -16.25 12.45 -21.26
N ASP A 54 -16.44 11.79 -22.41
CA ASP A 54 -15.81 12.15 -23.68
C ASP A 54 -14.29 11.93 -23.68
N PHE A 55 -13.62 12.11 -24.83
CA PHE A 55 -12.18 11.91 -24.92
C PHE A 55 -11.41 13.08 -24.28
N PHE A 56 -10.57 12.78 -23.29
CA PHE A 56 -9.77 13.80 -22.62
C PHE A 56 -8.63 14.35 -23.51
N VAL A 57 -8.67 15.65 -23.82
CA VAL A 57 -7.71 16.32 -24.72
C VAL A 57 -6.27 16.24 -24.22
N GLY A 58 -6.05 16.26 -22.90
CA GLY A 58 -4.72 16.11 -22.29
C GLY A 58 -4.07 14.74 -22.56
N GLU A 59 -4.84 13.80 -23.08
CA GLU A 59 -4.45 12.45 -23.40
C GLU A 59 -4.38 12.17 -24.90
N ALA A 60 -4.18 13.20 -25.72
CA ALA A 60 -4.06 13.11 -27.17
C ALA A 60 -3.23 11.92 -27.67
N LEU A 61 -3.69 11.30 -28.77
CA LEU A 61 -2.98 10.19 -29.41
C LEU A 61 -1.72 10.70 -30.10
N LEU A 62 -0.63 9.93 -30.06
CA LEU A 62 0.59 10.28 -30.81
C LEU A 62 0.59 9.50 -32.11
N VAL A 63 0.62 10.23 -33.23
CA VAL A 63 0.36 9.65 -34.54
C VAL A 63 1.42 10.07 -35.56
N VAL A 64 1.62 9.23 -36.57
CA VAL A 64 2.42 9.53 -37.76
C VAL A 64 1.50 9.48 -38.97
N LYS A 65 1.63 10.44 -39.88
CA LYS A 65 0.83 10.46 -41.11
C LYS A 65 1.30 9.35 -42.06
N ASN A 66 0.37 8.56 -42.61
CA ASN A 66 0.62 7.54 -43.61
C ASN A 66 -0.43 7.64 -44.73
N GLY A 67 -0.06 8.29 -45.83
CA GLY A 67 -0.99 8.66 -46.89
C GLY A 67 -2.10 9.58 -46.38
N ASP A 68 -3.36 9.19 -46.61
CA ASP A 68 -4.55 9.90 -46.12
C ASP A 68 -4.95 9.54 -44.69
N ASN A 69 -4.30 8.52 -44.11
CA ASN A 69 -4.57 8.00 -42.77
C ASN A 69 -3.45 8.38 -41.79
N PHE A 70 -3.65 8.05 -40.52
CA PHE A 70 -2.68 8.25 -39.45
C PHE A 70 -2.52 6.97 -38.64
N THR A 71 -1.27 6.52 -38.47
CA THR A 71 -0.94 5.37 -37.63
C THR A 71 -0.75 5.83 -36.19
N VAL A 72 -1.46 5.22 -35.25
CA VAL A 72 -1.41 5.56 -33.82
C VAL A 72 -0.28 4.80 -33.14
N VAL A 73 0.86 5.47 -32.96
CA VAL A 73 2.04 4.87 -32.31
C VAL A 73 1.86 4.79 -30.78
N ARG A 74 1.22 5.80 -30.16
CA ARG A 74 0.83 5.77 -28.73
C ARG A 74 -0.63 6.06 -28.51
N GLY A 75 -1.23 5.19 -27.70
CA GLY A 75 -2.64 5.24 -27.32
C GLY A 75 -3.49 4.19 -28.01
N ASN A 76 -2.90 3.10 -28.51
CA ASN A 76 -3.63 2.01 -29.16
C ASN A 76 -4.80 1.49 -28.32
N ARG A 77 -4.63 1.27 -27.01
CA ARG A 77 -5.74 0.89 -26.11
C ARG A 77 -6.92 1.88 -26.15
N ARG A 78 -6.63 3.19 -26.15
CA ARG A 78 -7.66 4.24 -26.24
C ARG A 78 -8.30 4.28 -27.63
N LEU A 79 -7.51 4.10 -28.69
CA LEU A 79 -8.06 3.97 -30.04
C LEU A 79 -8.97 2.74 -30.18
N THR A 80 -8.58 1.60 -29.59
CA THR A 80 -9.40 0.38 -29.55
C THR A 80 -10.72 0.64 -28.83
N SER A 81 -10.69 1.25 -27.64
CA SER A 81 -11.91 1.64 -26.92
C SER A 81 -12.80 2.58 -27.74
N LEU A 82 -12.21 3.57 -28.44
CA LEU A 82 -12.95 4.48 -29.34
C LEU A 82 -13.61 3.72 -30.50
N LYS A 83 -12.87 2.83 -31.16
CA LYS A 83 -13.37 2.00 -32.27
C LYS A 83 -14.51 1.09 -31.81
N LEU A 84 -14.39 0.45 -30.63
CA LEU A 84 -15.43 -0.39 -30.05
C LEU A 84 -16.68 0.41 -29.63
N LEU A 85 -16.51 1.60 -29.05
CA LEU A 85 -17.63 2.49 -28.74
C LEU A 85 -18.36 2.94 -30.02
N SER A 86 -17.62 3.22 -31.10
CA SER A 86 -18.19 3.65 -32.37
C SER A 86 -18.81 2.50 -33.18
N ASN A 87 -18.24 1.30 -33.09
CA ASN A 87 -18.70 0.11 -33.78
C ASN A 87 -18.56 -1.14 -32.88
N PRO A 88 -19.58 -1.45 -32.07
CA PRO A 88 -19.52 -2.57 -31.13
C PRO A 88 -19.45 -3.94 -31.80
N SER A 89 -19.80 -4.05 -33.09
CA SER A 89 -19.70 -5.30 -33.86
C SER A 89 -18.25 -5.78 -34.05
N LEU A 90 -17.25 -4.92 -33.77
CA LEU A 90 -15.85 -5.30 -33.76
C LEU A 90 -15.48 -6.21 -32.57
N ALA A 91 -16.32 -6.29 -31.55
CA ALA A 91 -16.13 -7.21 -30.43
C ALA A 91 -16.59 -8.62 -30.80
N THR A 92 -15.64 -9.56 -30.88
CA THR A 92 -15.89 -11.00 -31.03
C THR A 92 -15.88 -11.73 -29.68
N ILE A 93 -15.16 -11.18 -28.70
CA ILE A 93 -15.11 -11.63 -27.31
C ILE A 93 -15.68 -10.56 -26.39
N ARG A 94 -16.11 -10.94 -25.17
CA ARG A 94 -16.68 -10.02 -24.16
C ARG A 94 -17.83 -9.13 -24.66
N VAL A 95 -18.57 -9.63 -25.66
CA VAL A 95 -19.66 -8.91 -26.33
C VAL A 95 -20.68 -8.34 -25.34
N ASN A 96 -21.07 -9.11 -24.32
CA ASN A 96 -22.02 -8.65 -23.30
C ASN A 96 -21.48 -7.46 -22.48
N LYS A 97 -20.19 -7.47 -22.11
CA LYS A 97 -19.57 -6.34 -21.40
C LYS A 97 -19.53 -5.09 -22.28
N VAL A 98 -19.14 -5.24 -23.54
CA VAL A 98 -19.16 -4.13 -24.51
C VAL A 98 -20.57 -3.56 -24.64
N LYS A 99 -21.59 -4.43 -24.82
CA LYS A 99 -22.99 -4.00 -24.89
C LYS A 99 -23.42 -3.23 -23.64
N GLN A 100 -23.09 -3.74 -22.45
CA GLN A 100 -23.37 -3.07 -21.19
C GLN A 100 -22.75 -1.66 -21.13
N VAL A 101 -21.50 -1.49 -21.58
CA VAL A 101 -20.89 -0.15 -21.66
C VAL A 101 -21.68 0.79 -22.57
N LEU A 102 -22.21 0.30 -23.70
CA LEU A 102 -23.03 1.13 -24.59
C LEU A 102 -24.36 1.54 -23.95
N GLU A 103 -24.94 0.69 -23.10
CA GLU A 103 -26.18 0.98 -22.36
C GLU A 103 -25.94 1.97 -21.21
N GLU A 104 -24.78 1.90 -20.56
CA GLU A 104 -24.41 2.75 -19.41
C GLU A 104 -23.82 4.12 -19.81
N THR A 105 -23.52 4.36 -21.09
CA THR A 105 -22.74 5.52 -21.53
C THR A 105 -23.25 6.17 -22.83
N THR A 106 -23.11 7.49 -22.95
CA THR A 106 -23.72 8.27 -24.05
C THR A 106 -22.74 8.94 -25.00
N LYS A 107 -21.49 9.20 -24.58
CA LYS A 107 -20.49 9.92 -25.40
C LYS A 107 -19.89 9.00 -26.46
N ARG A 108 -19.77 9.52 -27.68
CA ARG A 108 -19.21 8.82 -28.86
C ARG A 108 -18.34 9.78 -29.69
N PRO A 109 -17.13 10.15 -29.21
CA PRO A 109 -16.26 11.08 -29.90
C PRO A 109 -15.87 10.59 -31.30
N LYS A 110 -16.12 11.44 -32.30
CA LYS A 110 -15.74 11.18 -33.71
C LYS A 110 -14.48 11.91 -34.13
N SER A 111 -14.11 12.98 -33.42
CA SER A 111 -12.93 13.79 -33.70
C SER A 111 -11.98 13.70 -32.53
N ILE A 112 -10.82 13.10 -32.74
CA ILE A 112 -9.92 12.66 -31.67
C ILE A 112 -8.71 13.58 -31.64
N PRO A 113 -8.38 14.17 -30.47
CA PRO A 113 -7.19 15.00 -30.34
C PRO A 113 -5.94 14.13 -30.52
N CYS A 114 -5.09 14.56 -31.45
CA CYS A 114 -3.87 13.88 -31.84
C CYS A 114 -2.70 14.87 -31.89
N ILE A 115 -1.50 14.41 -31.57
CA ILE A 115 -0.26 15.12 -31.82
C ILE A 115 0.44 14.40 -32.97
N VAL A 116 0.66 15.12 -34.06
CA VAL A 116 1.24 14.56 -35.29
C VAL A 116 2.75 14.74 -35.25
N PHE A 117 3.48 13.65 -35.45
CA PHE A 117 4.93 13.61 -35.58
C PHE A 117 5.32 13.27 -37.01
N ASP A 118 6.55 13.62 -37.39
CA ASP A 118 7.07 13.34 -38.73
C ASP A 118 7.43 11.85 -38.88
N SER A 119 7.83 11.20 -37.79
CA SER A 119 8.25 9.79 -37.81
C SER A 119 7.98 9.05 -36.50
N LYS A 120 7.96 7.72 -36.55
CA LYS A 120 7.75 6.84 -35.38
C LYS A 120 8.93 6.98 -34.41
N GLU A 121 10.14 7.20 -34.91
CA GLU A 121 11.36 7.39 -34.14
C GLU A 121 11.29 8.63 -33.24
N GLN A 122 10.75 9.75 -33.74
CA GLN A 122 10.56 10.96 -32.93
C GLN A 122 9.61 10.69 -31.75
N ILE A 123 8.54 9.92 -31.99
CA ILE A 123 7.63 9.48 -30.93
C ILE A 123 8.40 8.61 -29.94
N MET A 124 9.18 7.63 -30.40
CA MET A 124 9.93 6.74 -29.51
C MET A 124 10.96 7.49 -28.66
N GLN A 125 11.63 8.52 -29.20
CA GLN A 125 12.52 9.39 -28.41
C GLN A 125 11.76 10.18 -27.34
N TYR A 126 10.64 10.79 -27.71
CA TYR A 126 9.76 11.53 -26.80
C TYR A 126 9.21 10.63 -25.67
N LEU A 127 8.84 9.40 -26.02
CA LEU A 127 8.31 8.41 -25.08
C LEU A 127 9.39 7.77 -24.23
N GLY A 128 10.57 7.50 -24.79
CA GLY A 128 11.72 6.97 -24.08
C GLY A 128 12.04 7.84 -22.88
N TYR A 129 12.16 9.15 -23.09
CA TYR A 129 12.35 10.11 -21.99
C TYR A 129 11.24 9.98 -20.93
N ARG A 130 9.97 10.06 -21.33
CA ARG A 130 8.84 10.04 -20.38
C ARG A 130 8.64 8.70 -19.66
N HIS A 131 9.00 7.58 -20.28
CA HIS A 131 8.92 6.25 -19.67
C HIS A 131 10.13 5.96 -18.78
N VAL A 132 11.32 6.48 -19.11
CA VAL A 132 12.51 6.38 -18.27
C VAL A 132 12.39 7.28 -17.04
N THR A 133 11.97 8.54 -17.22
CA THR A 133 11.81 9.46 -16.08
C THR A 133 10.55 9.19 -15.28
N GLY A 134 9.55 8.57 -15.91
CA GLY A 134 8.22 8.35 -15.33
C GLY A 134 7.45 9.65 -15.10
N ILE A 135 6.17 9.52 -14.75
CA ILE A 135 5.41 10.58 -14.09
C ILE A 135 5.58 10.32 -12.58
N LYS A 136 5.96 11.35 -11.81
CA LYS A 136 6.05 11.22 -10.35
C LYS A 136 4.68 10.82 -9.83
N SER A 137 4.59 9.60 -9.29
CA SER A 137 3.35 9.10 -8.71
C SER A 137 3.00 9.91 -7.47
N TRP A 138 1.71 10.13 -7.26
CA TRP A 138 1.24 10.71 -6.01
C TRP A 138 1.59 9.81 -4.83
N SER A 139 2.01 10.43 -3.73
CA SER A 139 2.17 9.72 -2.47
C SER A 139 0.83 9.16 -2.00
N VAL A 140 0.86 8.13 -1.15
CA VAL A 140 -0.35 7.53 -0.57
C VAL A 140 -1.18 8.59 0.18
N ALA A 141 -0.51 9.49 0.92
CA ALA A 141 -1.16 10.63 1.59
C ALA A 141 -1.87 11.56 0.60
N SER A 142 -1.22 11.91 -0.52
CA SER A 142 -1.81 12.80 -1.54
C SER A 142 -3.04 12.17 -2.19
N LYS A 143 -2.98 10.86 -2.48
CA LYS A 143 -4.13 10.10 -2.99
C LYS A 143 -5.28 10.09 -1.98
N ALA A 144 -4.99 9.80 -0.71
CA ALA A 144 -5.99 9.76 0.35
C ALA A 144 -6.66 11.13 0.54
N LYS A 145 -5.87 12.22 0.60
CA LYS A 145 -6.37 13.60 0.69
C LYS A 145 -7.26 13.97 -0.48
N TYR A 146 -6.86 13.62 -1.70
CA TYR A 146 -7.68 13.88 -2.89
C TYR A 146 -8.99 13.11 -2.84
N LEU A 147 -8.95 11.80 -2.55
CA LEU A 147 -10.17 10.99 -2.43
C LEU A 147 -11.12 11.53 -1.36
N TYR A 148 -10.59 11.93 -0.20
CA TYR A 148 -11.38 12.55 0.86
C TYR A 148 -12.02 13.86 0.41
N SER A 149 -11.29 14.70 -0.35
CA SER A 149 -11.83 15.96 -0.88
C SER A 149 -12.96 15.78 -1.90
N LEU A 150 -13.11 14.59 -2.49
CA LEU A 150 -14.17 14.28 -3.43
C LEU A 150 -15.46 13.83 -2.75
N LEU A 151 -15.43 13.41 -1.48
CA LEU A 151 -16.61 12.89 -0.77
C LEU A 151 -17.85 13.81 -0.87
N PRO A 152 -17.73 15.15 -0.70
CA PRO A 152 -18.89 16.05 -0.81
C PRO A 152 -19.49 16.16 -2.21
N THR A 153 -18.81 15.63 -3.24
CA THR A 153 -19.24 15.70 -4.65
C THR A 153 -19.92 14.43 -5.13
N LEU A 154 -20.00 13.40 -4.29
CA LEU A 154 -20.55 12.10 -4.64
C LEU A 154 -22.07 12.10 -4.46
N GLU A 155 -22.76 11.42 -5.36
CA GLU A 155 -24.21 11.22 -5.28
C GLU A 155 -24.56 10.07 -4.32
N SER A 156 -23.63 9.13 -4.14
CA SER A 156 -23.81 7.99 -3.24
C SER A 156 -23.69 8.39 -1.76
N GLU A 157 -24.53 7.78 -0.93
CA GLU A 157 -24.49 7.89 0.53
C GLU A 157 -23.83 6.65 1.14
N GLY A 158 -23.19 6.84 2.29
CA GLY A 158 -22.47 5.79 3.00
C GLY A 158 -21.09 5.52 2.40
N ILE A 159 -20.11 5.34 3.27
CA ILE A 159 -18.70 5.21 2.91
C ILE A 159 -18.47 3.98 2.03
N LYS A 160 -19.26 2.92 2.21
CA LYS A 160 -19.18 1.73 1.36
C LYS A 160 -19.50 2.06 -0.10
N SER A 161 -20.62 2.73 -0.36
CA SER A 161 -21.05 3.08 -1.72
C SER A 161 -20.14 4.13 -2.34
N GLN A 162 -19.77 5.15 -1.55
CA GLN A 162 -18.84 6.20 -1.97
C GLN A 162 -17.47 5.64 -2.35
N SER A 163 -16.96 4.64 -1.60
CA SER A 163 -15.70 3.97 -1.93
C SER A 163 -15.77 3.21 -3.25
N ILE A 164 -16.92 2.60 -3.60
CA ILE A 164 -17.13 1.93 -4.89
C ILE A 164 -17.16 2.94 -6.03
N GLU A 165 -17.89 4.05 -5.86
CA GLU A 165 -17.98 5.11 -6.86
C GLU A 165 -16.60 5.72 -7.14
N LEU A 166 -15.87 6.10 -6.09
CA LEU A 166 -14.51 6.63 -6.21
C LEU A 166 -13.56 5.62 -6.86
N ALA A 167 -13.62 4.35 -6.46
CA ALA A 167 -12.79 3.28 -7.03
C ALA A 167 -13.01 3.12 -8.54
N LYS A 168 -14.26 3.20 -9.01
CA LYS A 168 -14.58 3.21 -10.45
C LYS A 168 -13.99 4.43 -11.16
N LYS A 169 -14.12 5.63 -10.57
CA LYS A 169 -13.59 6.88 -11.15
C LYS A 169 -12.07 6.87 -11.32
N ILE A 170 -11.33 6.24 -10.42
CA ILE A 170 -9.86 6.26 -10.42
C ILE A 170 -9.19 4.95 -10.88
N GLY A 171 -9.98 3.94 -11.27
CA GLY A 171 -9.44 2.62 -11.64
C GLY A 171 -8.72 1.93 -10.48
N SER A 172 -9.40 1.77 -9.34
CA SER A 172 -8.85 1.13 -8.15
C SER A 172 -9.81 0.12 -7.54
N ARG A 173 -9.37 -0.55 -6.47
CA ARG A 173 -10.23 -1.46 -5.69
C ARG A 173 -10.95 -0.68 -4.59
N SER A 174 -12.22 -0.96 -4.37
CA SER A 174 -13.05 -0.25 -3.38
C SER A 174 -12.56 -0.44 -1.95
N ASP A 175 -12.08 -1.63 -1.60
CA ASP A 175 -11.47 -1.94 -0.30
C ASP A 175 -10.24 -1.07 -0.01
N TYR A 176 -9.41 -0.86 -1.03
CA TYR A 176 -8.23 0.00 -0.95
C TYR A 176 -8.61 1.47 -0.78
N VAL A 177 -9.56 1.98 -1.57
CA VAL A 177 -10.08 3.35 -1.44
C VAL A 177 -10.63 3.58 -0.03
N LYS A 178 -11.48 2.66 0.46
CA LYS A 178 -12.06 2.73 1.80
C LYS A 178 -10.99 2.79 2.90
N LYS A 179 -9.95 1.95 2.79
CA LYS A 179 -8.80 1.97 3.71
C LYS A 179 -8.05 3.31 3.69
N LEU A 180 -7.88 3.93 2.52
CA LEU A 180 -7.26 5.25 2.42
C LEU A 180 -8.09 6.33 3.11
N LEU A 181 -9.41 6.29 2.94
CA LEU A 181 -10.33 7.25 3.57
C LEU A 181 -10.33 7.12 5.09
N VAL A 182 -10.43 5.89 5.62
CA VAL A 182 -10.35 5.62 7.07
C VAL A 182 -8.99 6.06 7.64
N GLY A 183 -7.90 5.73 6.95
CA GLY A 183 -6.56 6.17 7.36
C GLY A 183 -6.39 7.69 7.31
N TYR A 184 -7.02 8.36 6.34
CA TYR A 184 -6.98 9.82 6.23
C TYR A 184 -7.75 10.48 7.38
N LYS A 185 -8.90 9.94 7.79
CA LYS A 185 -9.63 10.44 8.95
C LYS A 185 -8.82 10.34 10.25
N ALA A 186 -8.14 9.20 10.46
CA ALA A 186 -7.22 9.06 11.59
C ALA A 186 -6.06 10.07 11.51
N TYR A 187 -5.53 10.34 10.32
CA TYR A 187 -4.51 11.38 10.10
C TYR A 187 -5.03 12.79 10.42
N GLU A 188 -6.28 13.13 10.09
CA GLU A 188 -6.85 14.43 10.43
C GLU A 188 -6.91 14.64 11.94
N ILE A 189 -7.32 13.63 12.71
CA ILE A 189 -7.31 13.68 14.18
C ILE A 189 -5.90 13.92 14.72
N ILE A 190 -4.88 13.24 14.17
CA ILE A 190 -3.48 13.41 14.57
C ILE A 190 -3.01 14.84 14.27
N LYS A 191 -3.34 15.35 13.08
CA LYS A 191 -2.98 16.70 12.63
C LYS A 191 -3.67 17.78 13.48
N ASP A 192 -4.95 17.61 13.79
CA ASP A 192 -5.74 18.55 14.59
C ASP A 192 -5.25 18.61 16.05
N ASN A 193 -4.72 17.48 16.56
CA ASN A 193 -3.99 17.41 17.82
C ASN A 193 -2.52 17.89 17.74
N ASN A 194 -2.14 18.58 16.66
CA ASN A 194 -0.78 19.07 16.39
C ASN A 194 0.28 17.97 16.55
N PHE A 195 0.03 16.81 15.94
CA PHE A 195 0.90 15.64 15.97
C PHE A 195 1.27 15.18 17.39
N TYR A 196 0.34 15.39 18.33
CA TYR A 196 0.51 15.14 19.77
C TYR A 196 1.78 15.80 20.36
N LYS A 197 2.22 16.92 19.75
CA LYS A 197 3.41 17.68 20.15
C LYS A 197 4.69 16.83 20.15
N ILE A 198 4.77 15.80 19.31
CA ILE A 198 5.99 15.01 19.13
C ILE A 198 7.04 15.89 18.44
N PRO A 199 8.26 16.03 18.99
CA PRO A 199 9.30 16.89 18.40
C PRO A 199 9.58 16.54 16.94
N GLN A 200 9.67 17.56 16.09
CA GLN A 200 9.97 17.44 14.65
C GLN A 200 8.94 16.66 13.81
N LEU A 201 7.80 16.25 14.40
CA LEU A 201 6.72 15.61 13.67
C LEU A 201 5.73 16.66 13.14
N ASN A 202 5.52 16.67 11.82
CA ASN A 202 4.59 17.54 11.12
C ASN A 202 4.16 16.89 9.80
N GLU A 203 3.34 17.58 8.98
CA GLU A 203 2.82 17.04 7.72
C GLU A 203 3.91 16.54 6.75
N THR A 204 5.10 17.15 6.78
CA THR A 204 6.21 16.81 5.86
C THR A 204 7.06 15.63 6.35
N THR A 205 7.11 15.40 7.66
CA THR A 205 7.88 14.32 8.30
C THR A 205 7.02 13.12 8.67
N PHE A 206 5.70 13.27 8.65
CA PHE A 206 4.75 12.19 8.95
C PHE A 206 4.68 11.16 7.81
N HIS A 207 4.92 9.90 8.16
CA HIS A 207 4.85 8.77 7.22
C HIS A 207 3.43 8.17 7.22
N PHE A 208 2.53 8.74 6.42
CA PHE A 208 1.12 8.32 6.32
C PHE A 208 0.92 6.82 6.04
N ASN A 209 1.86 6.19 5.33
CA ASN A 209 1.83 4.76 5.06
C ASN A 209 1.82 3.92 6.34
N TYR A 210 2.37 4.42 7.47
CA TYR A 210 2.35 3.71 8.75
C TYR A 210 0.92 3.47 9.22
N ILE A 211 0.04 4.48 9.15
CA ILE A 211 -1.39 4.34 9.47
C ILE A 211 -2.05 3.31 8.56
N THR A 212 -1.93 3.49 7.24
CA THR A 212 -2.61 2.58 6.29
C THR A 212 -2.10 1.14 6.37
N ALA A 213 -0.85 0.94 6.79
CA ALA A 213 -0.29 -0.38 7.02
C ALA A 213 -0.84 -0.99 8.32
N SER A 214 -0.85 -0.22 9.42
CA SER A 214 -1.42 -0.59 10.71
C SER A 214 -2.88 -1.03 10.62
N LEU A 215 -3.71 -0.37 9.80
CA LEU A 215 -5.12 -0.73 9.62
C LEU A 215 -5.35 -2.15 9.06
N GLN A 216 -4.32 -2.79 8.49
CA GLN A 216 -4.40 -4.17 8.00
C GLN A 216 -4.17 -5.22 9.10
N HIS A 217 -3.69 -4.79 10.27
CA HIS A 217 -3.39 -5.63 11.41
C HIS A 217 -4.52 -5.52 12.43
N SER A 218 -5.23 -6.62 12.70
CA SER A 218 -6.46 -6.61 13.51
C SER A 218 -6.25 -6.01 14.89
N ASN A 219 -5.23 -6.45 15.62
CA ASN A 219 -5.01 -6.03 17.00
C ASN A 219 -4.50 -4.59 17.07
N ILE A 220 -3.72 -4.12 16.08
CA ILE A 220 -3.33 -2.69 16.01
C ILE A 220 -4.56 -1.82 15.73
N ARG A 221 -5.41 -2.26 14.79
CA ARG A 221 -6.63 -1.54 14.40
C ARG A 221 -7.62 -1.46 15.57
N GLU A 222 -7.85 -2.57 16.26
CA GLU A 222 -8.70 -2.65 17.46
C GLU A 222 -8.12 -1.85 18.63
N PHE A 223 -6.79 -1.86 18.80
CA PHE A 223 -6.12 -1.06 19.82
C PHE A 223 -6.40 0.43 19.69
N ILE A 224 -6.51 0.97 18.46
CA ILE A 224 -6.88 2.37 18.24
C ILE A 224 -8.40 2.59 18.11
N GLY A 225 -9.22 1.59 18.44
CA GLY A 225 -10.69 1.67 18.45
C GLY A 225 -11.36 1.58 17.09
N ILE A 226 -10.65 1.13 16.04
CA ILE A 226 -11.23 1.03 14.69
C ILE A 226 -11.73 -0.40 14.45
N ASP A 227 -13.01 -0.51 14.09
CA ASP A 227 -13.63 -1.77 13.68
C ASP A 227 -13.09 -2.27 12.33
N GLU A 228 -13.48 -3.50 11.95
CA GLU A 228 -13.12 -4.03 10.64
C GLU A 228 -13.54 -3.08 9.50
N ILE A 229 -12.58 -2.73 8.63
CA ILE A 229 -12.78 -1.70 7.59
C ILE A 229 -13.95 -2.03 6.66
N SER A 230 -14.20 -3.32 6.43
CA SER A 230 -15.33 -3.81 5.65
C SER A 230 -16.68 -3.35 6.21
N ASN A 231 -16.81 -3.22 7.53
CA ASN A 231 -18.04 -2.91 8.25
C ASN A 231 -18.29 -1.40 8.46
N ILE A 232 -17.27 -0.55 8.29
CA ILE A 232 -17.38 0.90 8.49
C ILE A 232 -18.28 1.53 7.42
N ASP A 233 -19.35 2.22 7.79
CA ASP A 233 -20.16 2.97 6.80
C ASP A 233 -20.29 4.47 7.08
N ASP A 234 -19.78 4.91 8.23
CA ASP A 234 -19.71 6.32 8.64
C ASP A 234 -18.25 6.68 9.00
N LEU A 235 -17.67 7.63 8.26
CA LEU A 235 -16.31 8.12 8.53
C LEU A 235 -16.25 9.13 9.68
N GLU A 236 -17.38 9.73 10.07
CA GLU A 236 -17.38 10.70 11.17
C GLU A 236 -17.40 10.00 12.53
N ASN A 237 -17.97 8.79 12.60
CA ASN A 237 -18.09 8.01 13.83
C ASN A 237 -17.27 6.70 13.79
N LEU A 238 -15.95 6.81 13.60
CA LEU A 238 -15.06 5.65 13.51
C LEU A 238 -14.77 4.93 14.84
N GLY A 239 -15.18 5.50 15.99
CA GLY A 239 -14.88 4.93 17.30
C GLY A 239 -13.40 5.04 17.72
N ILE A 240 -12.61 5.89 17.05
CA ILE A 240 -11.17 6.03 17.30
C ILE A 240 -10.91 6.40 18.77
N ASP A 241 -10.13 5.57 19.46
CA ASP A 241 -9.61 5.89 20.78
C ASP A 241 -8.39 6.82 20.61
N GLU A 242 -8.61 8.12 20.76
CA GLU A 242 -7.56 9.13 20.63
C GLU A 242 -6.38 8.92 21.60
N LYS A 243 -6.62 8.33 22.78
CA LYS A 243 -5.54 8.05 23.73
C LYS A 243 -4.65 6.96 23.18
N GLN A 244 -5.22 5.85 22.72
CA GLN A 244 -4.42 4.76 22.14
C GLN A 244 -3.80 5.14 20.80
N LEU A 245 -4.50 5.96 19.99
CA LEU A 245 -3.93 6.53 18.77
C LEU A 245 -2.69 7.36 19.10
N SER A 246 -2.74 8.22 20.12
CA SER A 246 -1.57 9.01 20.55
C SER A 246 -0.38 8.12 20.95
N VAL A 247 -0.63 7.02 21.66
CA VAL A 247 0.39 6.03 22.05
C VAL A 247 1.00 5.38 20.81
N LEU A 248 0.18 4.98 19.85
CA LEU A 248 0.65 4.38 18.60
C LEU A 248 1.53 5.34 17.79
N ILE A 249 1.13 6.62 17.68
CA ILE A 249 1.93 7.64 16.97
C ILE A 249 3.23 7.92 17.72
N ASP A 250 3.20 7.93 19.04
CA ASP A 250 4.40 8.07 19.86
C ASP A 250 5.42 6.97 19.56
N TRP A 251 4.98 5.71 19.55
CA TRP A 251 5.82 4.56 19.21
C TRP A 251 6.46 4.67 17.81
N PHE A 252 5.72 5.20 16.84
CA PHE A 252 6.19 5.34 15.47
C PHE A 252 7.18 6.48 15.26
N PHE A 253 6.99 7.60 15.95
CA PHE A 253 7.63 8.86 15.55
C PHE A 253 8.46 9.50 16.65
N ARG A 254 8.17 9.29 17.94
CA ARG A 254 9.02 9.82 19.01
C ARG A 254 10.39 9.15 18.94
N LYS A 255 11.42 9.98 18.88
CA LYS A 255 12.81 9.54 18.83
C LYS A 255 13.38 9.51 20.24
N ASN A 256 14.09 8.44 20.57
CA ASN A 256 14.92 8.35 21.78
C ASN A 256 16.25 9.10 21.57
N ASP A 257 17.12 9.06 22.58
CA ASP A 257 18.43 9.72 22.56
C ASP A 257 19.35 9.23 21.43
N GLN A 258 19.10 8.03 20.88
CA GLN A 258 19.81 7.47 19.74
C GLN A 258 19.16 7.81 18.40
N ASN A 259 18.20 8.74 18.38
CA ASN A 259 17.41 9.15 17.23
C ASN A 259 16.63 8.00 16.56
N ARG A 260 16.18 7.01 17.35
CA ARG A 260 15.40 5.85 16.88
C ARG A 260 13.99 5.90 17.45
N SER A 261 13.00 5.53 16.64
CA SER A 261 11.63 5.29 17.12
C SER A 261 11.48 3.87 17.64
N ARG A 262 10.54 3.67 18.56
CA ARG A 262 10.29 2.38 19.20
C ARG A 262 9.81 1.33 18.20
N VAL A 263 8.95 1.74 17.27
CA VAL A 263 8.38 0.88 16.24
C VAL A 263 8.55 1.56 14.88
N LEU A 264 9.00 0.80 13.89
CA LEU A 264 9.01 1.24 12.49
C LEU A 264 7.72 0.73 11.83
N GLY A 265 7.06 1.55 11.01
CA GLY A 265 5.87 1.14 10.25
C GLY A 265 6.16 0.25 9.04
N ASN A 266 7.12 -0.66 9.16
CA ASN A 266 7.41 -1.69 8.18
C ASN A 266 6.67 -3.00 8.53
N ASN A 267 6.54 -3.90 7.56
CA ASN A 267 5.75 -5.13 7.74
C ASN A 267 6.24 -5.99 8.93
N ASN A 268 7.55 -6.08 9.14
CA ASN A 268 8.14 -6.89 10.19
C ASN A 268 7.74 -6.37 11.58
N ASN A 269 7.99 -5.10 11.86
CA ASN A 269 7.70 -4.49 13.15
C ASN A 269 6.19 -4.38 13.41
N LEU A 270 5.38 -4.13 12.38
CA LEU A 270 3.92 -4.14 12.53
C LEU A 270 3.38 -5.54 12.83
N THR A 271 3.99 -6.60 12.29
CA THR A 271 3.63 -7.98 12.64
C THR A 271 3.92 -8.26 14.12
N LYS A 272 5.12 -7.90 14.59
CA LYS A 272 5.49 -8.02 16.01
C LYS A 272 4.54 -7.23 16.92
N LEU A 273 4.30 -5.96 16.59
CA LEU A 273 3.39 -5.11 17.36
C LEU A 273 1.97 -5.67 17.38
N ASN A 274 1.48 -6.18 16.25
CA ASN A 274 0.18 -6.83 16.20
C ASN A 274 0.09 -8.05 17.13
N ASN A 275 1.16 -8.85 17.20
CA ASN A 275 1.22 -9.98 18.13
C ASN A 275 1.23 -9.47 19.58
N ILE A 276 2.04 -8.45 19.90
CA ILE A 276 2.11 -7.80 21.23
C ILE A 276 0.73 -7.37 21.72
N LEU A 277 0.00 -6.68 20.85
CA LEU A 277 -1.34 -6.18 21.17
C LEU A 277 -2.40 -7.27 21.33
N SER A 278 -2.10 -8.53 20.99
CA SER A 278 -3.00 -9.66 21.27
C SER A 278 -2.99 -10.10 22.74
N ASN A 279 -1.97 -9.70 23.51
CA ASN A 279 -1.82 -10.06 24.93
C ASN A 279 -1.83 -8.79 25.81
N PRO A 280 -2.87 -8.56 26.63
CA PRO A 280 -2.97 -7.36 27.47
C PRO A 280 -1.82 -7.19 28.47
N GLU A 281 -1.32 -8.28 29.07
CA GLU A 281 -0.22 -8.21 30.05
C GLU A 281 1.08 -7.75 29.37
N ILE A 282 1.40 -8.31 28.22
CA ILE A 282 2.59 -7.94 27.44
C ILE A 282 2.42 -6.54 26.86
N THR A 283 1.21 -6.16 26.45
CA THR A 283 0.89 -4.80 25.99
C THR A 283 1.20 -3.75 27.07
N GLU A 284 0.82 -3.99 28.32
CA GLU A 284 1.13 -3.06 29.41
C GLU A 284 2.63 -3.01 29.71
N LYS A 285 3.34 -4.14 29.68
CA LYS A 285 4.81 -4.14 29.80
C LYS A 285 5.49 -3.40 28.64
N PHE A 286 4.97 -3.57 27.42
CA PHE A 286 5.43 -2.85 26.24
C PHE A 286 5.10 -1.36 26.31
N LYS A 287 3.98 -0.92 26.89
CA LYS A 287 3.75 0.52 27.07
C LYS A 287 4.82 1.16 27.98
N ASN A 288 5.13 0.49 29.09
CA ASN A 288 5.92 1.08 30.17
C ASN A 288 7.44 0.99 29.98
N SER A 289 7.99 -0.17 29.58
CA SER A 289 9.45 -0.37 29.65
C SER A 289 10.06 -1.24 28.55
N LEU A 290 9.38 -2.28 28.08
CA LEU A 290 10.01 -3.28 27.19
C LEU A 290 10.23 -2.76 25.76
N SER A 291 11.34 -3.14 25.14
CA SER A 291 11.53 -2.96 23.70
C SER A 291 10.58 -3.85 22.88
N LEU A 292 10.49 -3.56 21.58
CA LEU A 292 9.66 -4.33 20.66
C LEU A 292 10.15 -5.78 20.57
N GLU A 293 11.47 -5.99 20.54
CA GLU A 293 12.11 -7.30 20.51
C GLU A 293 11.83 -8.09 21.79
N GLU A 294 12.04 -7.50 22.96
CA GLU A 294 11.79 -8.19 24.24
C GLU A 294 10.32 -8.58 24.39
N SER A 295 9.39 -7.73 23.94
CA SER A 295 7.96 -8.01 24.01
C SER A 295 7.53 -9.10 23.01
N ASP A 296 8.11 -9.12 21.82
CA ASP A 296 7.86 -10.17 20.82
C ASP A 296 8.43 -11.53 21.25
N ASP A 297 9.60 -11.54 21.92
CA ASP A 297 10.18 -12.75 22.50
C ASP A 297 9.29 -13.35 23.60
N LEU A 298 8.59 -12.51 24.39
CA LEU A 298 7.64 -12.96 25.41
C LEU A 298 6.36 -13.61 24.84
N ILE A 299 5.98 -13.27 23.61
CA ILE A 299 4.83 -13.90 22.93
C ILE A 299 5.25 -15.18 22.27
N ASN A 300 6.39 -15.14 21.60
CA ASN A 300 6.96 -16.27 20.90
C ASN A 300 7.81 -17.13 21.85
N ILE A 301 7.43 -17.26 23.13
CA ILE A 301 8.01 -18.25 24.06
C ILE A 301 7.56 -19.63 23.58
N SER A 302 8.18 -20.07 22.50
CA SER A 302 8.30 -21.48 22.19
C SER A 302 9.33 -22.08 23.15
N GLU A 303 9.23 -23.39 23.41
CA GLU A 303 10.28 -24.15 24.09
C GLU A 303 11.67 -23.88 23.47
N ASN A 304 11.71 -23.61 22.16
CA ASN A 304 12.93 -23.23 21.45
C ASN A 304 13.49 -21.87 21.87
N SER A 305 12.66 -20.84 22.10
CA SER A 305 13.10 -19.52 22.57
C SER A 305 13.65 -19.60 24.00
N PHE A 306 12.98 -20.35 24.88
CA PHE A 306 13.46 -20.65 26.22
C PHE A 306 14.80 -21.41 26.18
N THR A 307 14.90 -22.43 25.32
CA THR A 307 16.13 -23.20 25.12
C THR A 307 17.28 -22.35 24.57
N GLN A 308 17.01 -21.44 23.62
CA GLN A 308 18.01 -20.52 23.08
C GLN A 308 18.49 -19.52 24.14
N GLY A 309 17.58 -18.98 24.97
CA GLY A 309 17.92 -18.13 26.10
C GLY A 309 18.89 -18.83 27.05
N LEU A 310 18.55 -20.05 27.50
CA LEU A 310 19.42 -20.87 28.35
C LEU A 310 20.79 -21.14 27.70
N ARG A 311 20.84 -21.42 26.40
CA ARG A 311 22.09 -21.66 25.67
C ARG A 311 22.98 -20.41 25.59
N LYS A 312 22.38 -19.23 25.35
CA LYS A 312 23.11 -17.95 25.33
C LYS A 312 23.66 -17.62 26.71
N SER A 313 22.84 -17.70 27.76
CA SER A 313 23.29 -17.48 29.14
C SER A 313 24.40 -18.45 29.55
N LEU A 314 24.27 -19.74 29.21
CA LEU A 314 25.32 -20.73 29.45
C LEU A 314 26.62 -20.40 28.70
N SER A 315 26.53 -19.89 27.47
CA SER A 315 27.70 -19.50 26.68
C SER A 315 28.45 -18.32 27.32
N GLU A 316 27.72 -17.28 27.74
CA GLU A 316 28.33 -16.12 28.41
C GLU A 316 28.91 -16.50 29.78
N LEU A 317 28.20 -17.30 30.59
CA LEU A 317 28.72 -17.79 31.87
C LEU A 317 29.99 -18.65 31.70
N LYS A 318 30.09 -19.44 30.62
CA LYS A 318 31.33 -20.16 30.29
C LYS A 318 32.48 -19.20 29.99
N LYS A 319 32.24 -18.10 29.27
CA LYS A 319 33.27 -17.07 29.02
C LYS A 319 33.71 -16.38 30.31
N VAL A 320 32.74 -15.99 31.16
CA VAL A 320 33.03 -15.37 32.47
C VAL A 320 33.88 -16.30 33.34
N ARG A 321 33.59 -17.61 33.35
CA ARG A 321 34.41 -18.61 34.03
C ARG A 321 35.83 -18.70 33.48
N GLU A 322 36.04 -18.57 32.16
CA GLU A 322 37.40 -18.50 31.60
C GLU A 322 38.15 -17.24 32.04
N TYR A 323 37.44 -16.13 32.27
CA TYR A 323 38.03 -14.89 32.78
C TYR A 323 38.37 -14.96 34.27
N SER A 324 37.58 -15.69 35.06
CA SER A 324 37.82 -15.86 36.49
C SER A 324 39.19 -16.48 36.79
N TYR A 325 39.67 -17.39 35.94
CA TYR A 325 41.02 -17.97 36.05
C TYR A 325 42.16 -17.03 35.62
N LYS A 326 41.85 -15.90 34.97
CA LYS A 326 42.85 -14.96 34.43
C LYS A 326 43.01 -13.69 35.28
N LEU A 327 42.07 -13.42 36.19
CA LEU A 327 42.13 -12.27 37.09
C LEU A 327 43.11 -12.54 38.24
N LYS A 328 44.23 -11.83 38.25
CA LYS A 328 45.30 -11.98 39.26
C LYS A 328 45.05 -11.20 40.56
N ASN A 329 44.12 -10.23 40.55
CA ASN A 329 43.97 -9.22 41.61
C ASN A 329 42.67 -9.37 42.44
N GLY A 330 42.06 -10.56 42.47
CA GLY A 330 40.79 -10.80 43.17
C GLY A 330 39.56 -10.29 42.40
N TYR A 331 38.40 -10.33 43.06
CA TYR A 331 37.09 -9.93 42.51
C TYR A 331 36.54 -8.74 43.30
N SER A 332 35.87 -7.79 42.64
CA SER A 332 35.16 -6.72 43.34
C SER A 332 33.87 -7.24 44.00
N ASP A 333 33.40 -6.54 45.03
CA ASP A 333 32.13 -6.86 45.70
C ASP A 333 30.95 -6.88 44.71
N ASP A 334 30.92 -5.95 43.75
CA ASP A 334 29.94 -5.88 42.66
C ASP A 334 29.91 -7.16 41.79
N ASN A 335 31.08 -7.78 41.53
CA ASN A 335 31.14 -9.04 40.80
C ASN A 335 30.58 -10.21 41.63
N ILE A 336 30.77 -10.18 42.95
CA ILE A 336 30.26 -11.20 43.87
C ILE A 336 28.74 -11.09 43.96
N GLU A 337 28.21 -9.89 44.19
CA GLU A 337 26.78 -9.60 44.27
C GLU A 337 26.06 -9.99 42.97
N THR A 338 26.61 -9.62 41.82
CA THR A 338 26.07 -10.01 40.50
C THR A 338 26.03 -11.53 40.33
N LEU A 339 27.06 -12.26 40.79
CA LEU A 339 27.08 -13.73 40.71
C LEU A 339 26.03 -14.35 41.64
N GLU A 340 25.84 -13.81 42.84
CA GLU A 340 24.81 -14.25 43.78
C GLU A 340 23.40 -14.05 43.20
N GLU A 341 23.13 -12.92 42.55
CA GLU A 341 21.87 -12.64 41.87
C GLU A 341 21.61 -13.64 40.72
N ILE A 342 22.63 -13.92 39.91
CA ILE A 342 22.54 -14.96 38.86
C ILE A 342 22.18 -16.32 39.46
N VAL A 343 22.81 -16.69 40.58
CA VAL A 343 22.52 -17.96 41.27
C VAL A 343 21.09 -17.99 41.81
N ALA A 344 20.60 -16.88 42.38
CA ALA A 344 19.23 -16.75 42.86
C ALA A 344 18.21 -16.93 41.72
N LEU A 345 18.40 -16.22 40.61
CA LEU A 345 17.56 -16.34 39.41
C LEU A 345 17.56 -17.77 38.85
N CYS A 346 18.72 -18.44 38.80
CA CYS A 346 18.79 -19.84 38.38
C CYS A 346 17.98 -20.77 39.28
N ARG A 347 17.95 -20.53 40.61
CA ARG A 347 17.14 -21.32 41.56
C ARG A 347 15.66 -21.10 41.34
N GLU A 348 15.23 -19.85 41.19
CA GLU A 348 13.83 -19.50 40.94
C GLU A 348 13.29 -20.11 39.64
N ILE A 349 14.09 -20.04 38.56
CA ILE A 349 13.75 -20.65 37.28
C ILE A 349 13.60 -22.16 37.45
N LYS A 350 14.52 -22.82 38.18
CA LYS A 350 14.46 -24.27 38.42
C LYS A 350 13.21 -24.67 39.21
N ILE A 351 12.90 -23.97 40.30
CA ILE A 351 11.69 -24.20 41.10
C ILE A 351 10.43 -24.11 40.22
N SER A 352 10.38 -23.10 39.33
CA SER A 352 9.25 -22.90 38.41
C SER A 352 9.11 -24.00 37.35
N ILE A 353 10.22 -24.62 36.92
CA ILE A 353 10.22 -25.77 36.00
C ILE A 353 9.75 -27.02 36.73
N ASP A 354 10.33 -27.30 37.90
CA ASP A 354 10.03 -28.49 38.70
C ASP A 354 8.54 -28.49 39.10
N SER A 355 8.00 -27.35 39.53
CA SER A 355 6.58 -27.21 39.87
C SER A 355 5.62 -27.47 38.71
N LYS A 356 6.03 -27.19 37.46
CA LYS A 356 5.24 -27.47 36.25
C LYS A 356 5.35 -28.92 35.80
N GLN A 357 6.47 -29.60 36.08
CA GLN A 357 6.66 -31.02 35.77
C GLN A 357 5.95 -31.94 36.75
N ASP A 358 5.85 -31.58 38.04
CA ASP A 358 5.13 -32.36 39.04
C ASP A 358 3.60 -32.28 38.85
N GLY A 359 3.07 -31.17 38.35
CA GLY A 359 1.65 -31.02 38.01
C GLY A 359 1.17 -31.85 36.80
N TRP A 360 2.09 -32.48 36.04
CA TRP A 360 1.78 -33.40 34.94
C TRP A 360 1.79 -34.89 35.38
N LYS A 361 2.11 -35.18 36.64
CA LYS A 361 2.18 -36.53 37.21
C LYS A 361 1.06 -36.85 38.22
N LEU A 362 0.07 -35.97 38.36
CA LEU A 362 -1.22 -36.20 39.03
C LEU A 362 -2.31 -36.26 37.96
#